data_AF-A0A6V7TLP3-F1
#
_entry.id   AF-A0A6V7TLP3-F1
#
_cell.length_a   1.000
_cell.length_b   1.000
_cell.length_c   1.000
_cell.angle_alpha   90.00
_cell.angle_beta   90.00
_cell.angle_gamma   90.00
#
_symmetry.space_group_name_H-M   'P 1'
#
loop_
_entity.id
_entity.type
_entity.pdbx_description
1 polymer ?
#
loop_
_entity_poly.entity_id
_entity_poly.type
_entity_poly.pdbx_seq_one_letter_code
_entity_poly.pdbx_strand_id
1 'polypeptide(L)'
;MTLSSTTQNGTSSPDSQELIKCRIQFVNDIDPFRCSSTNAGLHREPIKPIQCNLQLHRSISEQLPELIKLLRAPHKSGDCCLQVQCSGIKNGDEFASYLDSELTLSEQTEELELLQNEP
;
A
#
# COMPACT_ATOMS: atom_id res chain seq x y z
N MET A 1 0.50 -6.10 3.08
CA MET A 1 0.16 -4.72 3.51
C MET A 1 -0.77 -4.09 2.50
N THR A 2 -1.61 -3.11 2.87
CA THR A 2 -2.55 -2.45 1.95
C THR A 2 -2.33 -0.93 1.89
N LEU A 3 -2.42 -0.34 0.69
CA LEU A 3 -2.28 1.10 0.43
C LEU A 3 -3.60 1.73 -0.04
N SER A 4 -3.93 2.95 0.41
CA SER A 4 -5.09 3.79 0.00
C SER A 4 -4.67 5.25 -0.19
N SER A 5 -5.40 6.10 -0.91
CA SER A 5 -4.87 7.41 -1.34
C SER A 5 -5.03 8.58 -0.33
N THR A 6 -4.25 9.66 -0.49
CA THR A 6 -4.57 10.99 0.08
C THR A 6 -4.06 12.10 -0.84
N THR A 7 -4.97 12.71 -1.59
CA THR A 7 -4.71 13.84 -2.50
C THR A 7 -4.23 15.09 -1.77
N GLN A 8 -3.05 15.60 -2.14
CA GLN A 8 -2.75 17.04 -2.21
C GLN A 8 -1.68 17.32 -3.29
N ASN A 9 -2.07 18.09 -4.31
CA ASN A 9 -1.20 18.69 -5.32
C ASN A 9 -0.21 19.67 -4.70
N GLY A 10 1.06 19.65 -5.14
CA GLY A 10 2.04 20.65 -4.73
C GLY A 10 3.42 20.57 -5.38
N THR A 11 3.61 21.41 -6.40
CA THR A 11 4.85 22.13 -6.80
C THR A 11 6.11 21.35 -7.22
N SER A 12 6.49 21.57 -8.48
CA SER A 12 7.71 21.16 -9.16
C SER A 12 8.99 21.76 -8.55
N SER A 13 9.86 20.90 -8.06
CA SER A 13 11.28 21.16 -7.77
C SER A 13 12.10 20.00 -8.37
N PRO A 14 13.26 20.25 -9.02
CA PRO A 14 13.99 19.24 -9.79
C PRO A 14 14.70 18.16 -8.93
N ASP A 15 14.68 18.31 -7.61
CA ASP A 15 15.19 17.31 -6.63
C ASP A 15 14.07 16.63 -5.82
N SER A 16 12.80 16.86 -6.20
CA SER A 16 11.71 16.06 -5.66
C SER A 16 11.83 14.67 -6.28
N GLN A 17 12.50 13.74 -5.58
CA GLN A 17 12.24 12.31 -5.80
C GLN A 17 10.72 12.18 -5.86
N GLU A 18 10.17 11.82 -7.01
CA GLU A 18 8.73 11.90 -7.23
C GLU A 18 8.06 11.02 -6.16
N LEU A 19 7.34 11.65 -5.22
CA LEU A 19 6.73 11.00 -4.07
C LEU A 19 5.23 10.93 -4.27
N ILE A 20 4.63 9.79 -3.97
CA ILE A 20 3.18 9.64 -3.89
C ILE A 20 2.74 9.51 -2.43
N LYS A 21 1.79 10.36 -2.03
CA LYS A 21 1.16 10.30 -0.70
C LYS A 21 0.07 9.25 -0.71
N CYS A 22 0.17 8.32 0.23
CA CYS A 22 -0.81 7.27 0.43
C CYS A 22 -0.98 6.98 1.93
N ARG A 23 -1.87 6.06 2.23
CA ARG A 23 -2.27 5.59 3.54
C ARG A 23 -2.02 4.09 3.56
N ILE A 24 -1.37 3.59 4.59
CA ILE A 24 -0.97 2.20 4.66
C ILE A 24 -1.54 1.51 5.91
N GLN A 25 -1.89 0.24 5.76
CA GLN A 25 -2.22 -0.70 6.82
C GLN A 25 -1.53 -2.04 6.54
N PHE A 26 -1.53 -2.96 7.50
CA PHE A 26 -1.18 -4.35 7.28
C PHE A 26 -2.30 -5.29 7.69
N VAL A 27 -2.30 -6.49 7.12
CA VAL A 27 -3.14 -7.60 7.55
C VAL A 27 -2.21 -8.59 8.25
N ASN A 28 -2.59 -9.05 9.44
CA ASN A 28 -1.83 -10.10 10.13
C ASN A 28 -2.30 -11.47 9.68
N ASP A 29 -1.67 -11.97 8.64
CA ASP A 29 -1.92 -13.26 7.99
C ASP A 29 -0.82 -14.29 8.27
N ILE A 30 0.06 -14.03 9.25
CA ILE A 30 1.15 -14.94 9.66
C ILE A 30 0.62 -16.33 10.00
N ASP A 31 -0.58 -16.41 10.58
CA ASP A 31 -1.30 -17.66 10.81
C ASP A 31 -2.54 -17.73 9.91
N PRO A 32 -2.51 -18.53 8.83
CA PRO A 32 -3.59 -18.59 7.85
C PRO A 32 -4.91 -19.13 8.44
N PHE A 33 -4.86 -19.85 9.56
CA PHE A 33 -6.06 -20.43 10.20
C PHE A 33 -6.71 -19.48 11.21
N ARG A 34 -5.99 -18.45 11.69
CA ARG A 34 -6.55 -17.41 12.57
C ARG A 34 -7.49 -16.47 11.82
N CYS A 35 -7.31 -16.33 10.52
CA CYS A 35 -8.09 -15.43 9.68
C CYS A 35 -9.54 -15.93 9.41
N SER A 36 -9.89 -17.14 9.84
CA SER A 36 -11.16 -17.82 9.46
C SER A 36 -12.32 -17.72 10.48
N SER A 37 -12.16 -17.09 11.64
CA SER A 37 -13.20 -17.10 12.67
C SER A 37 -13.90 -15.74 12.82
N THR A 38 -15.19 -15.71 12.47
CA THR A 38 -16.19 -14.65 12.73
C THR A 38 -16.12 -13.41 11.82
N ASN A 39 -17.04 -13.33 10.84
CA ASN A 39 -17.72 -12.15 10.25
C ASN A 39 -17.01 -10.77 10.13
N ALA A 40 -15.69 -10.68 10.18
CA ALA A 40 -14.92 -9.45 10.08
C ALA A 40 -13.79 -9.70 9.08
N GLY A 41 -14.02 -9.33 7.82
CA GLY A 41 -12.98 -9.41 6.79
C GLY A 41 -11.69 -8.76 7.29
N LEU A 42 -10.57 -9.45 7.11
CA LEU A 42 -9.20 -8.93 7.14
C LEU A 42 -9.04 -7.76 8.13
N HIS A 43 -8.85 -8.03 9.42
CA HIS A 43 -8.60 -6.96 10.40
C HIS A 43 -7.32 -6.23 9.99
N ARG A 44 -7.48 -5.06 9.35
CA ARG A 44 -6.39 -4.21 8.91
C ARG A 44 -5.92 -3.40 10.11
N GLU A 45 -4.63 -3.52 10.41
CA GLU A 45 -3.99 -2.84 11.52
C GLU A 45 -3.04 -1.75 10.99
N PRO A 46 -2.98 -0.59 11.65
CA PRO A 46 -3.90 -0.10 12.69
C PRO A 46 -5.28 0.27 12.10
N ILE A 47 -6.32 0.31 12.94
CA ILE A 47 -7.72 0.64 12.52
C ILE A 47 -7.79 1.92 11.67
N LYS A 48 -6.97 2.92 12.01
CA LYS A 48 -6.81 4.13 11.21
C LYS A 48 -5.56 4.00 10.35
N PRO A 49 -5.68 3.97 9.00
CA PRO A 49 -4.52 3.94 8.11
C PRO A 49 -3.50 5.05 8.41
N ILE A 50 -2.21 4.71 8.33
CA ILE A 50 -1.12 5.67 8.56
C ILE A 50 -0.72 6.33 7.25
N GLN A 51 -0.54 7.65 7.22
CA GLN A 51 -0.03 8.33 6.02
C GLN A 51 1.46 8.00 5.79
N CYS A 52 1.82 7.70 4.55
CA CYS A 52 3.18 7.44 4.11
C CYS A 52 3.43 8.03 2.72
N ASN A 53 4.72 8.14 2.36
CA ASN A 53 5.14 8.54 1.02
C ASN A 53 5.89 7.38 0.39
N LEU A 54 5.52 7.02 -0.84
CA LEU A 54 6.29 6.07 -1.65
C LEU A 54 7.08 6.83 -2.70
N GLN A 55 8.31 6.39 -2.92
CA GLN A 55 9.21 6.90 -3.95
C GLN A 55 8.90 6.20 -5.27
N LEU A 56 8.66 6.98 -6.34
CA LEU A 56 8.29 6.44 -7.65
C LEU A 56 9.40 5.64 -8.31
N HIS A 57 10.66 6.02 -8.08
CA HIS A 57 11.84 5.47 -8.76
C HIS A 57 12.70 4.56 -7.89
N ARG A 58 12.19 4.12 -6.73
CA ARG A 58 12.83 3.13 -5.87
C ARG A 58 12.01 1.85 -5.93
N SER A 59 12.64 0.69 -5.89
CA SER A 59 11.87 -0.56 -5.96
C SER A 59 10.97 -0.72 -4.74
N ILE A 60 9.91 -1.51 -4.87
CA ILE A 60 9.00 -1.76 -3.76
C ILE A 60 9.70 -2.52 -2.62
N SER A 61 10.54 -3.51 -2.94
CA SER A 61 11.30 -4.29 -1.97
C SER A 61 12.25 -3.42 -1.13
N GLU A 62 12.89 -2.42 -1.74
CA GLU A 62 13.81 -1.51 -1.05
C GLU A 62 13.08 -0.59 -0.06
N GLN A 63 11.82 -0.23 -0.34
CA GLN A 63 11.00 0.64 0.51
C GLN A 63 10.31 -0.13 1.65
N LEU A 64 10.07 -1.42 1.47
CA LEU A 64 9.29 -2.26 2.39
C LEU A 64 9.78 -2.29 3.85
N PRO A 65 11.10 -2.35 4.14
CA PRO A 65 11.59 -2.33 5.52
C PRO A 65 11.22 -1.04 6.28
N GLU A 66 11.13 0.09 5.58
CA GLU A 66 10.73 1.37 6.15
C GLU A 66 9.24 1.37 6.48
N LEU A 67 8.41 0.83 5.58
CA LEU A 67 6.97 0.69 5.78
C LEU A 67 6.63 -0.26 6.94
N ILE A 68 7.34 -1.40 7.06
CA ILE A 68 7.20 -2.33 8.19
C ILE A 68 7.47 -1.61 9.52
N LYS A 69 8.57 -0.84 9.58
CA LYS A 69 8.93 -0.08 10.77
C LYS A 69 7.89 0.98 11.10
N LEU A 70 7.37 1.69 10.08
CA LEU A 70 6.34 2.71 10.24
C LEU A 70 5.04 2.12 10.83
N LEU A 71 4.60 0.98 10.30
CA LEU A 71 3.42 0.27 10.78
C LEU A 71 3.63 -0.47 12.10
N ARG A 72 4.89 -0.66 12.52
CA ARG A 72 5.29 -1.57 13.60
C ARG A 72 4.74 -2.98 13.36
N ALA A 73 4.71 -3.39 12.09
CA ALA A 73 4.15 -4.66 11.68
C ALA A 73 5.05 -5.82 12.15
N PRO A 74 4.47 -6.99 12.51
CA PRO A 74 5.22 -8.15 12.99
C PRO A 74 5.93 -8.92 11.86
N HIS A 75 5.65 -8.61 10.60
CA HIS A 75 6.16 -9.31 9.43
C HIS A 75 7.65 -9.02 9.15
N LYS A 76 8.32 -9.96 8.47
CA LYS A 76 9.67 -9.79 7.94
C LYS A 76 9.61 -9.19 6.53
N SER A 77 10.59 -8.37 6.16
CA SER A 77 10.62 -7.71 4.85
C SER A 77 10.67 -8.67 3.66
N GLY A 78 11.30 -9.84 3.80
CA GLY A 78 11.34 -10.84 2.72
C GLY A 78 10.02 -11.59 2.50
N ASP A 79 9.10 -11.52 3.47
CA ASP A 79 7.85 -12.29 3.47
C ASP A 79 6.63 -11.35 3.31
N CYS A 80 6.86 -10.09 2.95
CA CYS A 80 5.82 -9.07 2.82
C CYS A 80 5.55 -8.74 1.34
N CYS A 81 4.28 -8.46 1.03
CA CYS A 81 3.87 -7.85 -0.24
C CYS A 81 3.04 -6.58 0.02
N LEU A 82 2.98 -5.70 -0.98
CA LEU A 82 2.11 -4.53 -1.00
C LEU A 82 0.92 -4.79 -1.92
N GLN A 83 -0.28 -4.49 -1.45
CA GLN A 83 -1.52 -4.54 -2.20
C GLN A 83 -2.09 -3.13 -2.32
N VAL A 84 -2.39 -2.70 -3.53
CA VAL A 84 -3.17 -1.48 -3.78
C VAL A 84 -4.63 -1.80 -3.57
N GLN A 85 -5.27 -1.07 -2.68
CA GLN A 85 -6.70 -1.21 -2.40
C GLN A 85 -7.41 0.04 -2.91
N CYS A 86 -8.27 -0.14 -3.91
CA CYS A 86 -9.13 0.93 -4.42
C CYS A 86 -10.39 1.02 -3.52
N SER A 87 -10.60 2.17 -2.88
CA SER A 87 -11.80 2.42 -2.06
C SER A 87 -13.06 2.68 -2.91
N GLY A 88 -12.93 2.74 -4.24
CA GLY A 88 -14.05 2.87 -5.16
C GLY A 88 -14.83 1.55 -5.34
N ILE A 89 -15.98 1.42 -4.67
CA ILE A 89 -16.99 0.43 -5.06
C ILE A 89 -17.61 0.90 -6.38
N LYS A 90 -17.07 0.44 -7.51
CA LYS A 90 -17.82 0.41 -8.77
C LYS A 90 -18.26 -1.04 -8.98
N ASN A 91 -19.57 -1.27 -8.82
CA ASN A 91 -20.26 -2.55 -9.12
C ASN A 91 -20.13 -3.70 -8.10
N GLY A 92 -19.61 -3.46 -6.89
CA GLY A 92 -19.60 -4.46 -5.82
C GLY A 92 -18.34 -5.34 -5.75
N ASP A 93 -17.39 -5.12 -6.65
CA ASP A 93 -16.09 -5.79 -6.62
C ASP A 93 -15.02 -4.86 -6.01
N GLU A 94 -14.44 -5.26 -4.88
CA GLU A 94 -13.22 -4.67 -4.33
C GLU A 94 -12.06 -5.09 -5.25
N PHE A 95 -11.69 -4.23 -6.20
CA PHE A 95 -10.49 -4.46 -7.00
C PHE A 95 -9.27 -4.21 -6.12
N ALA A 96 -8.42 -5.23 -6.00
CA ALA A 96 -7.16 -5.16 -5.30
C ALA A 96 -6.06 -5.79 -6.15
N SER A 97 -5.00 -5.02 -6.43
CA SER A 97 -3.82 -5.48 -7.19
C SER A 97 -2.61 -5.57 -6.29
N TYR A 98 -1.70 -6.50 -6.56
CA TYR A 98 -0.43 -6.62 -5.83
C TYR A 98 0.69 -5.95 -6.61
N LEU A 99 1.50 -5.16 -5.92
CA LEU A 99 2.70 -4.56 -6.50
C LEU A 99 3.81 -5.61 -6.65
N ASP A 100 4.62 -5.46 -7.69
CA ASP A 100 5.79 -6.30 -7.92
C ASP A 100 6.92 -5.77 -7.03
N SER A 101 7.53 -6.63 -6.21
CA SER A 101 8.57 -6.23 -5.27
C SER A 101 9.85 -5.77 -5.98
N GLU A 102 10.10 -6.26 -7.19
CA GLU A 102 11.35 -6.03 -7.91
C GLU A 102 11.30 -4.78 -8.79
N LEU A 103 10.10 -4.25 -9.06
CA LEU A 103 9.88 -3.06 -9.89
C LEU A 103 9.73 -1.79 -9.04
N THR A 104 9.91 -0.64 -9.68
CA THR A 104 9.54 0.65 -9.11
C THR A 104 8.07 0.98 -9.38
N LEU A 105 7.49 1.88 -8.60
CA LEU A 105 6.09 2.27 -8.83
C LEU A 105 5.89 2.98 -10.19
N SER A 106 6.89 3.69 -10.69
CA SER A 106 6.83 4.30 -12.04
C SER A 106 6.83 3.27 -13.17
N GLU A 107 7.34 2.05 -12.94
CA GLU A 107 7.31 0.95 -13.90
C GLU A 107 5.97 0.20 -13.89
N GLN A 108 5.17 0.38 -12.83
CA GLN A 108 3.86 -0.24 -12.60
C GLN A 108 2.73 0.80 -12.81
N THR A 109 2.56 1.25 -14.05
CA THR A 109 1.71 2.40 -14.38
C THR A 109 0.23 2.20 -14.05
N GLU A 110 -0.30 0.99 -14.20
CA GLU A 110 -1.71 0.69 -13.90
C GLU A 110 -1.98 0.89 -12.40
N GLU A 111 -1.14 0.34 -11.53
CA GLU A 111 -1.26 0.48 -10.08
C GLU A 111 -0.99 1.90 -9.60
N LEU A 112 -0.04 2.60 -10.23
CA LEU A 112 0.22 4.01 -9.96
C LEU A 112 -1.00 4.88 -10.29
N GLU A 113 -1.64 4.63 -11.44
CA GLU A 113 -2.89 5.31 -11.82
C GLU A 113 -4.00 5.03 -10.80
N LEU A 114 -4.11 3.80 -10.28
CA LEU A 114 -5.08 3.46 -9.23
C LEU A 114 -4.85 4.26 -7.95
N LEU A 115 -3.60 4.46 -7.53
CA LEU A 115 -3.26 5.27 -6.35
C LEU A 115 -3.53 6.77 -6.57
N GLN A 116 -3.40 7.26 -7.79
CA GLN A 116 -3.62 8.67 -8.15
C GLN A 116 -5.10 9.01 -8.41
N ASN A 117 -5.89 8.07 -8.93
CA ASN A 117 -7.27 8.29 -9.39
C ASN A 117 -8.36 7.97 -8.33
N GLU A 118 -7.98 7.74 -7.07
CA GLU A 118 -8.93 7.64 -5.96
C GLU A 118 -9.57 9.00 -5.66
N PRO A 119 -10.93 9.09 -5.62
CA PRO A 119 -11.66 10.34 -5.47
C PRO A 119 -11.52 11.03 -4.10
#